data_AF-A0A0S4JLC2-F1
#
_entry.id   AF-A0A0S4JLC2-F1
#
_cell.length_a   1.000
_cell.length_b   1.000
_cell.length_c   1.000
_cell.angle_alpha   90.00
_cell.angle_beta   90.00
_cell.angle_gamma   90.00
#
_symmetry.space_group_name_H-M   'P 1'
#
loop_
_entity.id
_entity.type
_entity.pdbx_description
1 polymer ?
#
loop_
_entity_poly.entity_id
_entity_poly.type
_entity_poly.pdbx_seq_one_letter_code
_entity_poly.pdbx_strand_id
1 'polypeptide(L)'
;MWNILELANLVCFIVVFGVRFAWMAKSSSSNVQFPFAPEYPPNLDTIQSLFNTMVVANSVNTILTFLKALKYVRLNSQLGVLTRTLALCQQSIVGVLALFVLVVTSYAVAGWALWGVNMEEYCTLGFAMSSSLQLLVGNANYDDMRQNNRILATMYFWSFLVLGLFLLLNFIIAILSDSFAKISGRAFTQTMEELLLRYYQNMRAFLRPDNVRRIFKGISSGNSEPKLIRSLIRQLEERLRLAGWQ
;
A
#
# COMPACT_ATOMS: atom_id res chain seq x y z
N MET A 1 0.62 -14.90 3.68
CA MET A 1 1.07 -14.05 2.54
C MET A 1 2.54 -14.29 2.20
N TRP A 2 3.48 -14.19 3.15
CA TRP A 2 4.92 -14.29 2.85
C TRP A 2 5.38 -15.63 2.27
N ASN A 3 4.84 -16.76 2.75
CA ASN A 3 5.18 -18.07 2.20
C ASN A 3 4.74 -18.22 0.73
N ILE A 4 3.64 -17.57 0.33
CA ILE A 4 3.16 -17.57 -1.06
C ILE A 4 4.12 -16.75 -1.94
N LEU A 5 4.60 -15.60 -1.45
CA LEU A 5 5.57 -14.76 -2.15
C LEU A 5 6.93 -15.48 -2.27
N GLU A 6 7.35 -16.21 -1.24
CA GLU A 6 8.57 -17.03 -1.29
C GLU A 6 8.45 -18.20 -2.25
N LEU A 7 7.31 -18.89 -2.27
CA LEU A 7 7.02 -19.95 -3.22
C LEU A 7 7.01 -19.41 -4.66
N ALA A 8 6.34 -18.28 -4.89
CA ALA A 8 6.29 -17.63 -6.20
C ALA A 8 7.68 -17.23 -6.70
N ASN A 9 8.53 -16.67 -5.83
CA ASN A 9 9.90 -16.34 -6.18
C ASN A 9 10.73 -17.61 -6.46
N LEU A 10 10.60 -18.65 -5.65
CA LEU A 10 11.28 -19.94 -5.89
C LEU A 10 10.89 -20.55 -7.24
N VAL A 11 9.59 -20.57 -7.56
CA VAL A 11 9.07 -21.04 -8.85
C VAL A 11 9.65 -20.20 -9.99
N CYS A 12 9.69 -18.87 -9.85
CA CYS A 12 10.29 -17.99 -10.85
C CYS A 12 11.77 -18.29 -11.08
N PHE A 13 12.54 -18.52 -10.00
CA PHE A 13 13.95 -18.94 -10.11
C PHE A 13 14.10 -20.26 -10.85
N ILE A 14 13.27 -21.27 -10.57
CA ILE A 14 13.31 -22.57 -11.25
C ILE A 14 13.03 -22.39 -12.75
N VAL A 15 12.02 -21.59 -13.10
CA VAL A 15 11.67 -21.30 -14.51
C VAL A 15 12.82 -20.61 -15.23
N VAL A 16 13.40 -19.57 -14.63
CA VAL A 16 14.53 -18.81 -15.21
C VAL A 16 15.76 -19.70 -15.39
N PHE A 17 16.04 -20.56 -14.40
CA PHE A 17 17.14 -21.51 -14.48
C PHE A 17 16.92 -22.53 -15.61
N GLY A 18 15.67 -23.00 -15.79
CA GLY A 18 15.27 -23.86 -16.90
C GLY A 18 15.45 -23.19 -18.26
N VAL A 19 15.01 -21.95 -18.43
CA VAL A 19 15.18 -21.17 -19.67
C VAL A 19 16.67 -20.94 -19.97
N ARG A 20 17.47 -20.64 -18.95
CA ARG A 20 18.93 -20.48 -19.09
C ARG A 20 19.60 -21.79 -19.52
N PHE A 21 19.20 -22.91 -18.94
CA PHE A 21 19.71 -24.22 -19.33
C PHE A 21 19.32 -24.58 -20.77
N ALA A 22 18.09 -24.31 -21.17
CA ALA A 22 17.62 -24.52 -22.54
C ALA A 22 18.42 -23.69 -23.56
N TRP A 23 18.68 -22.41 -23.26
CA TRP A 23 19.53 -21.55 -24.09
C TRP A 23 20.98 -22.09 -24.16
N MET A 24 21.57 -22.47 -23.02
CA MET A 24 22.93 -23.02 -22.96
C MET A 24 23.06 -24.32 -23.78
N ALA A 25 22.08 -25.24 -23.64
CA ALA A 25 22.07 -26.50 -24.38
C ALA A 25 21.96 -26.27 -25.90
N LYS A 26 21.08 -25.33 -26.32
CA LYS A 26 20.89 -25.01 -27.75
C LYS A 26 22.10 -24.28 -28.34
N SER A 27 22.69 -23.35 -27.59
CA SER A 27 23.90 -22.60 -27.96
C SER A 27 25.13 -23.50 -28.07
N SER A 28 25.32 -24.42 -27.12
CA SER A 28 26.44 -25.37 -27.15
C SER A 28 26.31 -26.40 -28.28
N SER A 29 25.08 -26.71 -28.71
CA SER A 29 24.83 -27.66 -29.81
C SER A 29 24.96 -27.02 -31.19
N SER A 30 24.95 -25.69 -31.28
CA SER A 30 25.10 -24.98 -32.56
C SER A 30 26.57 -24.73 -32.87
N ASN A 31 27.08 -25.38 -33.92
CA ASN A 31 28.43 -25.15 -34.43
C ASN A 31 28.40 -23.98 -35.45
N VAL A 32 28.29 -22.75 -34.93
CA VAL A 32 28.30 -21.53 -35.77
C VAL A 32 29.76 -21.18 -36.06
N GLN A 33 30.18 -21.31 -37.32
CA GLN A 33 31.51 -20.91 -37.77
C GLN A 33 31.43 -19.56 -38.49
N PHE A 34 32.37 -18.68 -38.15
CA PHE A 34 32.57 -17.39 -38.82
C PHE A 34 33.77 -17.51 -39.76
N PRO A 35 33.73 -16.94 -40.97
CA PRO A 35 32.66 -16.12 -41.58
C PRO A 35 31.46 -16.95 -42.03
N PHE A 36 30.28 -16.33 -42.06
CA PHE A 36 29.05 -17.02 -42.46
C PHE A 36 29.16 -17.59 -43.88
N ALA A 37 28.62 -18.79 -44.09
CA ALA A 37 28.29 -19.28 -45.42
C ALA A 37 27.39 -18.25 -46.16
N PRO A 38 27.31 -18.26 -47.50
CA PRO A 38 26.51 -17.29 -48.25
C PRO A 38 25.01 -17.23 -47.89
N GLU A 39 24.51 -18.19 -47.10
CA GLU A 39 23.13 -18.26 -46.63
C GLU A 39 23.05 -18.16 -45.09
N TYR A 40 22.16 -17.29 -44.60
CA TYR A 40 21.95 -17.05 -43.17
C TYR A 40 21.29 -18.28 -42.53
N PRO A 41 21.91 -18.89 -41.49
CA PRO A 41 21.38 -20.13 -40.95
C PRO A 41 20.21 -19.85 -39.98
N PRO A 42 19.03 -20.47 -40.19
CA PRO A 42 17.80 -20.16 -39.45
C PRO A 42 17.82 -20.58 -37.96
N ASN A 43 18.82 -21.38 -37.55
CA ASN A 43 19.02 -21.72 -36.15
C ASN A 43 19.43 -20.49 -35.30
N LEU A 44 20.05 -19.46 -35.90
CA LEU A 44 20.44 -18.24 -35.20
C LEU A 44 19.22 -17.46 -34.68
N ASP A 45 18.13 -17.41 -35.44
CA ASP A 45 16.88 -16.75 -35.01
C ASP A 45 16.28 -17.43 -33.78
N THR A 46 16.35 -18.77 -33.74
CA THR A 46 15.87 -19.52 -32.57
C THR A 46 16.74 -19.27 -31.35
N ILE A 47 18.06 -19.15 -31.51
CA ILE A 47 18.98 -18.85 -30.41
C ILE A 47 18.80 -17.41 -29.92
N GLN A 48 18.60 -16.45 -30.83
CA GLN A 48 18.36 -15.04 -30.51
C GLN A 48 17.02 -14.85 -29.79
N SER A 49 15.95 -15.48 -30.25
CA SER A 49 14.65 -15.42 -29.56
C SER A 49 14.71 -16.04 -28.17
N LEU A 50 15.35 -17.21 -28.01
CA LEU A 50 15.63 -17.82 -26.71
C LEU A 50 16.47 -16.91 -25.80
N PHE A 51 17.46 -16.22 -26.36
CA PHE A 51 18.27 -15.24 -25.62
C PHE A 51 17.42 -14.07 -25.12
N ASN A 52 16.57 -13.50 -25.98
CA ASN A 52 15.67 -12.41 -25.59
C ASN A 52 14.70 -12.84 -24.49
N THR A 53 14.09 -14.03 -24.61
CA THR A 53 13.23 -14.58 -23.56
C THR A 53 14.00 -14.80 -22.26
N MET A 54 15.25 -15.28 -22.32
CA MET A 54 16.11 -15.43 -21.16
C MET A 54 16.41 -14.09 -20.48
N VAL A 55 16.72 -13.05 -21.26
CA VAL A 55 16.97 -11.69 -20.73
C VAL A 55 15.73 -11.16 -20.02
N VAL A 56 14.56 -11.23 -20.66
CA VAL A 56 13.28 -10.78 -20.07
C VAL A 56 12.98 -11.55 -18.77
N ALA A 57 13.14 -12.88 -18.77
CA ALA A 57 12.92 -13.71 -17.59
C ALA A 57 13.87 -13.34 -16.44
N ASN A 58 15.16 -13.10 -16.73
CA ASN A 58 16.12 -12.63 -15.73
C ASN A 58 15.75 -11.25 -15.18
N SER A 59 15.31 -10.31 -16.02
CA SER A 59 14.89 -8.98 -15.58
C SER A 59 13.71 -9.05 -14.61
N VAL A 60 12.71 -9.87 -14.91
CA VAL A 60 11.56 -10.11 -14.01
C VAL A 60 12.02 -10.72 -12.69
N ASN A 61 12.90 -11.72 -12.73
CA ASN A 61 13.43 -12.37 -11.53
C ASN A 61 14.23 -11.41 -10.65
N THR A 62 15.01 -10.51 -11.24
CA THR A 62 15.73 -9.46 -10.52
C THR A 62 14.75 -8.55 -9.77
N ILE A 63 13.67 -8.09 -10.43
CA ILE A 63 12.64 -7.26 -9.79
C ILE A 63 12.00 -8.03 -8.62
N LEU A 64 11.61 -9.29 -8.83
CA LEU A 64 11.01 -10.12 -7.76
C LEU A 64 11.98 -10.35 -6.58
N THR A 65 13.28 -10.48 -6.86
CA THR A 65 14.31 -10.61 -5.83
C THR A 65 14.47 -9.31 -5.03
N PHE A 66 14.43 -8.15 -5.69
CA PHE A 66 14.39 -6.85 -5.01
C PHE A 66 13.12 -6.68 -4.17
N LEU A 67 11.95 -7.11 -4.67
CA LEU A 67 10.72 -7.11 -3.87
C LEU A 67 10.82 -8.04 -2.65
N LYS A 68 11.50 -9.19 -2.78
CA LYS A 68 11.82 -10.04 -1.62
C LYS A 68 12.78 -9.35 -0.64
N ALA A 69 13.69 -8.50 -1.12
CA ALA A 69 14.56 -7.70 -0.25
C ALA A 69 13.74 -6.82 0.71
N LEU A 70 12.56 -6.32 0.29
CA LEU A 70 11.64 -5.57 1.16
C LEU A 70 11.12 -6.38 2.37
N LYS A 71 11.14 -7.72 2.32
CA LYS A 71 10.86 -8.56 3.50
C LYS A 71 11.92 -8.37 4.58
N TYR A 72 13.20 -8.29 4.20
CA TYR A 72 14.32 -8.12 5.13
C TYR A 72 14.38 -6.70 5.69
N VAL A 73 13.80 -5.72 5.00
CA VAL A 73 13.62 -4.36 5.51
C VAL A 73 12.75 -4.33 6.79
N ARG A 74 11.88 -5.33 7.00
CA ARG A 74 11.09 -5.49 8.24
C ARG A 74 11.94 -5.82 9.48
N LEU A 75 13.21 -6.21 9.31
CA LEU A 75 14.13 -6.44 10.43
C LEU A 75 14.48 -5.13 11.16
N ASN A 76 14.31 -3.99 10.49
CA ASN A 76 14.38 -2.69 11.13
C ASN A 76 13.07 -2.40 11.89
N SER A 77 13.16 -2.08 13.18
CA SER A 77 12.03 -1.81 14.07
C SER A 77 11.13 -0.67 13.59
N GLN A 78 11.65 0.34 12.89
CA GLN A 78 10.87 1.45 12.33
C GLN A 78 10.13 1.05 11.05
N LEU A 79 10.81 0.34 10.14
CA LEU A 79 10.24 -0.06 8.84
C LEU A 79 9.29 -1.26 8.97
N GLY A 80 9.46 -2.08 10.01
CA GLY A 80 8.52 -3.14 10.39
C GLY A 80 7.13 -2.61 10.73
N VAL A 81 7.02 -1.41 11.30
CA VAL A 81 5.73 -0.76 11.59
C VAL A 81 5.01 -0.38 10.30
N LEU A 82 5.71 0.26 9.34
CA LEU A 82 5.13 0.64 8.04
C LEU A 82 4.58 -0.56 7.26
N THR A 83 5.34 -1.65 7.22
CA THR A 83 4.87 -2.87 6.53
C THR A 83 3.72 -3.58 7.26
N ARG A 84 3.56 -3.36 8.57
CA ARG A 84 2.41 -3.87 9.34
C ARG A 84 1.18 -3.01 9.14
N THR A 85 1.33 -1.69 9.08
CA THR A 85 0.21 -0.78 8.77
C THR A 85 -0.30 -1.00 7.35
N LEU A 86 0.60 -1.17 6.37
CA LEU A 86 0.22 -1.49 4.99
C LEU A 86 -0.60 -2.80 4.90
N ALA A 87 -0.19 -3.83 5.64
CA ALA A 87 -0.90 -5.11 5.68
C ALA A 87 -2.29 -4.99 6.34
N LEU A 88 -2.44 -4.12 7.35
CA LEU A 88 -3.72 -3.88 8.02
C LEU A 88 -4.69 -3.07 7.14
N CYS A 89 -4.18 -2.10 6.36
CA CYS A 89 -5.01 -1.27 5.48
C CYS A 89 -5.30 -1.92 4.11
N GLN A 90 -4.71 -3.08 3.82
CA GLN A 90 -4.80 -3.73 2.51
C GLN A 90 -6.24 -3.99 2.06
N GLN A 91 -7.11 -4.47 2.94
CA GLN A 91 -8.50 -4.79 2.57
C GLN A 91 -9.29 -3.54 2.16
N SER A 92 -9.15 -2.44 2.90
CA SER A 92 -9.80 -1.16 2.58
C SER A 92 -9.28 -0.57 1.27
N ILE A 93 -7.98 -0.72 0.99
CA ILE A 93 -7.34 -0.24 -0.24
C ILE A 93 -7.82 -1.01 -1.48
N VAL A 94 -7.95 -2.34 -1.37
CA VAL A 94 -8.30 -3.19 -2.52
C VAL A 94 -9.68 -2.84 -3.08
N GLY A 95 -10.67 -2.54 -2.24
CA GLY A 95 -12.01 -2.15 -2.70
C GLY A 95 -12.02 -0.85 -3.51
N VAL A 96 -11.31 0.18 -3.03
CA VAL A 96 -11.19 1.46 -3.75
C VAL A 96 -10.37 1.30 -5.04
N LEU A 97 -9.30 0.48 -5.00
CA LEU A 97 -8.50 0.19 -6.18
C LEU A 97 -9.31 -0.53 -7.27
N ALA A 98 -10.22 -1.45 -6.89
CA ALA A 98 -11.09 -2.14 -7.85
C ALA A 98 -12.03 -1.15 -8.58
N LEU A 99 -12.62 -0.20 -7.85
CA LEU A 99 -13.43 0.87 -8.45
C LEU A 99 -12.59 1.76 -9.38
N PHE A 100 -11.37 2.10 -8.97
CA PHE A 100 -10.44 2.88 -9.79
C PHE A 100 -10.11 2.18 -11.10
N VAL A 101 -9.72 0.90 -11.05
CA VAL A 101 -9.41 0.12 -12.25
C VAL A 101 -10.62 0.00 -13.18
N LEU A 102 -11.82 -0.20 -12.63
CA LEU A 102 -13.05 -0.26 -13.41
C LEU A 102 -13.29 1.04 -14.19
N VAL A 103 -13.19 2.19 -13.52
CA VAL A 103 -13.40 3.50 -14.16
C VAL A 103 -12.29 3.83 -15.16
N VAL A 104 -11.02 3.55 -14.85
CA VAL A 104 -9.93 3.74 -15.82
C VAL A 104 -10.13 2.86 -17.05
N THR A 105 -10.57 1.61 -16.86
CA THR A 105 -10.83 0.68 -17.97
C THR A 105 -12.01 1.15 -18.83
N SER A 106 -13.10 1.63 -18.23
CA SER A 106 -14.24 2.12 -19.00
C SER A 106 -13.89 3.34 -19.85
N TYR A 107 -13.11 4.27 -19.29
CA TYR A 107 -12.60 5.42 -20.04
C TYR A 107 -11.56 5.03 -21.08
N ALA A 108 -10.68 4.07 -20.81
CA ALA A 108 -9.73 3.55 -21.79
C ALA A 108 -10.44 2.91 -23.00
N VAL A 109 -11.52 2.15 -22.77
CA VAL A 109 -12.35 1.58 -23.84
C VAL A 109 -13.06 2.68 -24.63
N ALA A 110 -13.60 3.70 -23.95
CA ALA A 110 -14.22 4.84 -24.62
C ALA A 110 -13.20 5.64 -25.46
N GLY A 111 -11.99 5.86 -24.93
CA GLY A 111 -10.91 6.54 -25.65
C GLY A 111 -10.42 5.76 -26.86
N TRP A 112 -10.27 4.44 -26.72
CA TRP A 112 -9.97 3.53 -27.82
C TRP A 112 -11.05 3.60 -28.91
N ALA A 113 -12.33 3.61 -28.54
CA ALA A 113 -13.43 3.69 -29.49
C ALA A 113 -13.53 5.06 -30.20
N LEU A 114 -13.23 6.16 -29.51
CA LEU A 114 -13.34 7.52 -30.05
C LEU A 114 -12.14 7.92 -30.91
N TRP A 115 -10.92 7.61 -30.46
CA TRP A 115 -9.68 8.11 -31.07
C TRP A 115 -8.75 7.03 -31.61
N GLY A 116 -9.07 5.74 -31.47
CA GLY A 116 -8.13 4.67 -31.79
C GLY A 116 -7.75 4.52 -33.26
N VAL A 117 -8.53 5.07 -34.19
CA VAL A 117 -8.19 5.12 -35.62
C VAL A 117 -7.23 6.27 -35.94
N ASN A 118 -7.29 7.35 -35.15
CA ASN A 118 -6.67 8.62 -35.50
C ASN A 118 -5.48 9.00 -34.61
N MET A 119 -5.30 8.34 -33.46
CA MET A 119 -4.25 8.63 -32.48
C MET A 119 -3.53 7.34 -32.09
N GLU A 120 -2.21 7.33 -32.23
CA GLU A 120 -1.37 6.18 -31.87
C GLU A 120 -1.49 5.82 -30.37
N GLU A 121 -1.62 6.85 -29.53
CA GLU A 121 -1.84 6.77 -28.09
C GLU A 121 -3.09 5.98 -27.69
N TYR A 122 -4.05 5.84 -28.60
CA TYR A 122 -5.30 5.13 -28.40
C TYR A 122 -5.47 3.97 -29.38
N CYS A 123 -4.42 3.50 -30.07
CA CYS A 123 -4.56 2.48 -31.12
C CYS A 123 -4.92 1.09 -30.57
N THR A 124 -4.36 0.71 -29.42
CA THR A 124 -4.71 -0.53 -28.72
C THR A 124 -5.26 -0.23 -27.33
N LEU A 125 -6.03 -1.15 -26.77
CA LEU A 125 -6.57 -1.02 -25.41
C LEU A 125 -5.47 -0.84 -24.35
N GLY A 126 -4.31 -1.48 -24.54
CA GLY A 126 -3.15 -1.30 -23.65
C GLY A 126 -2.55 0.10 -23.72
N PHE A 127 -2.37 0.64 -24.94
CA PHE A 127 -1.95 2.02 -25.12
C PHE A 127 -2.99 3.00 -24.57
N ALA A 128 -4.28 2.79 -24.85
CA ALA A 128 -5.36 3.63 -24.34
C ALA A 128 -5.45 3.65 -22.80
N MET A 129 -5.21 2.52 -22.13
CA MET A 129 -5.09 2.47 -20.67
C MET A 129 -3.91 3.31 -20.18
N SER A 130 -2.74 3.16 -20.80
CA SER A 130 -1.55 3.93 -20.43
C SER A 130 -1.76 5.44 -20.62
N SER A 131 -2.38 5.84 -21.73
CA SER A 131 -2.70 7.23 -22.05
C SER A 131 -3.75 7.81 -21.10
N SER A 132 -4.75 7.02 -20.70
CA SER A 132 -5.74 7.42 -19.69
C SER A 132 -5.10 7.63 -18.31
N LEU A 133 -4.12 6.81 -17.92
CA LEU A 133 -3.37 7.04 -16.67
C LEU A 133 -2.46 8.27 -16.77
N GLN A 134 -1.80 8.49 -17.91
CA GLN A 134 -1.01 9.70 -18.15
C GLN A 134 -1.87 10.96 -18.11
N LEU A 135 -3.09 10.89 -18.63
CA LEU A 135 -4.08 11.96 -18.53
C LEU A 135 -4.45 12.30 -17.08
N LEU A 136 -4.55 11.31 -16.20
CA LEU A 136 -4.80 11.54 -14.77
C LEU A 136 -3.61 12.23 -14.07
N VAL A 137 -2.37 11.93 -14.49
CA VAL A 137 -1.15 12.57 -13.99
C VAL A 137 -0.96 13.98 -14.56
N GLY A 138 -1.65 14.31 -15.65
CA GLY A 138 -1.57 15.60 -16.34
C GLY A 138 -0.59 15.62 -17.52
N ASN A 139 -0.04 14.47 -17.92
CA ASN A 139 0.88 14.33 -19.05
C ASN A 139 0.15 13.83 -20.31
N ALA A 140 -0.86 14.56 -20.79
CA ALA A 140 -1.64 14.15 -21.96
C ALA A 140 -1.63 15.19 -23.08
N ASN A 141 -1.59 14.71 -24.32
CA ASN A 141 -1.74 15.51 -25.54
C ASN A 141 -3.22 15.87 -25.77
N TYR A 142 -3.73 16.78 -24.96
CA TYR A 142 -5.10 17.30 -25.11
C TYR A 142 -5.33 17.98 -26.47
N ASP A 143 -4.28 18.61 -27.02
CA ASP A 143 -4.37 19.30 -28.31
C ASP A 143 -4.69 18.36 -29.46
N ASP A 144 -4.14 17.15 -29.46
CA ASP A 144 -4.40 16.15 -30.51
C ASP A 144 -5.81 15.58 -30.40
N MET A 145 -6.31 15.38 -29.18
CA MET A 145 -7.71 14.97 -28.95
C MET A 145 -8.68 16.06 -29.45
N ARG A 146 -8.34 17.33 -29.21
CA ARG A 146 -9.16 18.50 -29.56
C ARG A 146 -9.21 18.75 -31.05
N GLN A 147 -8.13 18.48 -31.79
CA GLN A 147 -8.08 18.60 -33.25
C GLN A 147 -9.07 17.68 -33.95
N ASN A 148 -9.32 16.51 -33.35
CA ASN A 148 -10.19 15.50 -33.95
C ASN A 148 -11.67 15.75 -33.65
N ASN A 149 -12.01 15.96 -32.38
CA ASN A 149 -13.37 16.33 -31.98
C ASN A 149 -13.35 17.18 -30.71
N ARG A 150 -13.46 18.50 -30.91
CA ARG A 150 -13.37 19.48 -29.82
C ARG A 150 -14.38 19.26 -28.70
N ILE A 151 -15.62 18.90 -29.02
CA ILE A 151 -16.70 18.77 -28.04
C ILE A 151 -16.52 17.50 -27.22
N LEU A 152 -16.28 16.36 -27.89
CA LEU A 152 -16.07 15.07 -27.21
C LEU A 152 -14.78 15.05 -26.40
N ALA A 153 -13.70 15.65 -26.91
CA ALA A 153 -12.43 15.75 -26.20
C ALA A 153 -12.58 16.56 -24.90
N THR A 154 -13.27 17.70 -24.95
CA THR A 154 -13.51 18.54 -23.77
C THR A 154 -14.34 17.79 -22.72
N MET A 155 -15.43 17.13 -23.12
CA MET A 155 -16.28 16.37 -22.19
C MET A 155 -15.54 15.18 -21.59
N TYR A 156 -14.81 14.43 -22.41
CA TYR A 156 -14.02 13.28 -21.97
C TYR A 156 -12.95 13.71 -20.96
N PHE A 157 -12.15 14.72 -21.30
CA PHE A 157 -11.06 15.24 -20.46
C PHE A 157 -11.58 15.69 -19.09
N TRP A 158 -12.57 16.59 -19.06
CA TRP A 158 -13.07 17.13 -17.80
C TRP A 158 -13.82 16.10 -16.95
N SER A 159 -14.65 15.25 -17.57
CA SER A 159 -15.36 14.20 -16.83
C SER A 159 -14.39 13.18 -16.23
N PHE A 160 -13.38 12.75 -16.99
CA PHE A 160 -12.36 11.83 -16.52
C PHE A 160 -11.50 12.45 -15.41
N LEU A 161 -11.07 13.71 -15.57
CA LEU A 161 -10.25 14.40 -14.60
C LEU A 161 -11.00 14.60 -13.28
N VAL A 162 -12.25 15.07 -13.32
CA VAL A 162 -13.06 15.23 -12.11
C VAL A 162 -13.32 13.88 -11.43
N LEU A 163 -13.80 12.87 -12.17
CA LEU A 163 -14.06 11.54 -11.60
C LEU A 163 -12.79 10.88 -11.05
N GLY A 164 -11.67 10.99 -11.78
CA GLY A 164 -10.38 10.47 -11.39
C GLY A 164 -9.86 11.12 -10.10
N LEU A 165 -9.96 12.46 -9.98
CA LEU A 165 -9.60 13.17 -8.75
C LEU A 165 -10.51 12.78 -7.58
N PHE A 166 -11.82 12.62 -7.80
CA PHE A 166 -12.74 12.13 -6.76
C PHE A 166 -12.39 10.72 -6.29
N LEU A 167 -12.02 9.82 -7.21
CA LEU A 167 -11.57 8.46 -6.87
C LEU A 167 -10.27 8.48 -6.05
N LEU A 168 -9.29 9.31 -6.45
CA LEU A 168 -8.05 9.49 -5.69
C LEU A 168 -8.31 10.11 -4.31
N LEU A 169 -9.24 11.07 -4.22
CA LEU A 169 -9.62 11.66 -2.94
C LEU A 169 -10.27 10.63 -2.02
N ASN A 170 -11.14 9.77 -2.56
CA ASN A 170 -11.76 8.67 -1.81
C ASN A 170 -10.70 7.67 -1.29
N PHE A 171 -9.61 7.46 -2.02
CA PHE A 171 -8.47 6.68 -1.53
C PHE A 171 -7.79 7.31 -0.31
N ILE A 172 -7.55 8.63 -0.35
CA ILE A 172 -6.97 9.38 0.78
C ILE A 172 -7.93 9.39 1.98
N ILE A 173 -9.23 9.62 1.75
CA ILE A 173 -10.27 9.62 2.79
C ILE A 173 -10.36 8.24 3.45
N ALA A 174 -10.30 7.15 2.69
CA ALA A 174 -10.33 5.80 3.26
C ALA A 174 -9.14 5.55 4.19
N ILE A 175 -7.93 5.96 3.80
CA ILE A 175 -6.72 5.83 4.62
C ILE A 175 -6.81 6.72 5.88
N LEU A 176 -7.27 7.96 5.73
CA LEU A 176 -7.47 8.88 6.85
C LEU A 176 -8.53 8.34 7.81
N SER A 177 -9.67 7.91 7.30
CA SER A 177 -10.79 7.38 8.09
C SER A 177 -10.35 6.17 8.92
N ASP A 178 -9.60 5.23 8.34
CA ASP A 178 -9.05 4.08 9.08
C ASP A 178 -8.04 4.53 10.15
N SER A 179 -7.24 5.55 9.87
CA SER A 179 -6.28 6.12 10.84
C SER A 179 -7.00 6.83 11.99
N PHE A 180 -8.03 7.63 11.69
CA PHE A 180 -8.89 8.27 12.68
C PHE A 180 -9.64 7.24 13.51
N ALA A 181 -10.23 6.22 12.89
CA ALA A 181 -10.94 5.14 13.57
C ALA A 181 -10.04 4.36 14.55
N LYS A 182 -8.74 4.20 14.26
CA LYS A 182 -7.78 3.58 15.20
C LYS A 182 -7.49 4.45 16.42
N ILE A 183 -7.45 5.77 16.27
CA ILE A 183 -7.22 6.71 17.36
C ILE A 183 -8.50 6.89 18.18
N SER A 184 -9.62 7.14 17.50
CA SER A 184 -10.94 7.31 18.09
C SER A 184 -11.47 6.01 18.70
N GLY A 185 -11.21 4.85 18.10
CA GLY A 185 -11.61 3.54 18.62
C GLY A 185 -10.91 3.15 19.91
N ARG A 186 -9.66 3.57 20.15
CA ARG A 186 -9.02 3.41 21.47
C ARG A 186 -9.65 4.31 22.54
N ALA A 187 -10.13 5.49 22.16
CA ALA A 187 -10.85 6.40 23.04
C ALA A 187 -12.32 6.01 23.25
N PHE A 188 -12.95 5.35 22.27
CA PHE A 188 -14.39 5.04 22.26
C PHE A 188 -14.71 3.59 22.70
N THR A 189 -13.77 2.65 22.55
CA THR A 189 -13.94 1.27 23.05
C THR A 189 -13.85 1.20 24.58
N GLN A 190 -13.23 2.19 25.23
CA GLN A 190 -13.55 2.45 26.62
C GLN A 190 -14.94 3.09 26.66
N THR A 191 -15.96 2.23 26.60
CA THR A 191 -17.36 2.62 26.76
C THR A 191 -17.44 3.60 27.92
N MET A 192 -18.17 4.71 27.80
CA MET A 192 -18.29 5.68 28.90
C MET A 192 -18.68 4.98 30.21
N GLU A 193 -19.45 3.90 30.14
CA GLU A 193 -19.75 3.01 31.26
C GLU A 193 -18.51 2.33 31.86
N GLU A 194 -17.58 1.80 31.08
CA GLU A 194 -16.32 1.22 31.60
C GLU A 194 -15.41 2.28 32.22
N LEU A 195 -15.37 3.50 31.64
CA LEU A 195 -14.66 4.64 32.21
C LEU A 195 -15.26 5.05 33.56
N LEU A 196 -16.58 5.20 33.61
CA LEU A 196 -17.31 5.54 34.82
C LEU A 196 -17.21 4.43 35.87
N LEU A 197 -17.25 3.16 35.48
CA LEU A 197 -17.07 2.03 36.37
C LEU A 197 -15.65 1.98 36.93
N ARG A 198 -14.61 2.21 36.11
CA ARG A 198 -13.23 2.31 36.58
C ARG A 198 -13.03 3.51 37.50
N TYR A 199 -13.61 4.66 37.17
CA TYR A 199 -13.59 5.85 38.01
C TYR A 199 -14.28 5.58 39.35
N TYR A 200 -15.47 4.99 39.34
CA TYR A 200 -16.24 4.64 40.53
C TYR A 200 -15.53 3.59 41.39
N GLN A 201 -14.94 2.55 40.78
CA GLN A 201 -14.16 1.52 41.48
C GLN A 201 -12.92 2.12 42.15
N ASN A 202 -12.19 2.98 41.44
CA ASN A 202 -11.04 3.69 41.99
C ASN A 202 -11.46 4.65 43.12
N MET A 203 -12.57 5.37 42.95
CA MET A 203 -13.14 6.25 43.99
C MET A 203 -13.53 5.44 45.23
N ARG A 204 -14.20 4.29 45.05
CA ARG A 204 -14.61 3.40 46.14
C ARG A 204 -13.41 2.80 46.86
N ALA A 205 -12.34 2.47 46.16
CA ALA A 205 -11.09 1.99 46.76
C ALA A 205 -10.40 3.10 47.58
N PHE A 206 -10.48 4.36 47.12
CA PHE A 206 -10.00 5.54 47.84
C PHE A 206 -10.83 5.84 49.10
N LEU A 207 -12.16 5.73 49.00
CA LEU A 207 -13.13 5.93 50.08
C LEU A 207 -13.21 4.78 51.09
N ARG A 208 -12.30 3.78 51.05
CA ARG A 208 -12.24 2.74 52.08
C ARG A 208 -12.06 3.35 53.47
N PRO A 209 -12.76 2.83 54.50
CA PRO A 209 -12.79 3.43 55.84
C PRO A 209 -11.41 3.52 56.48
N ASP A 210 -10.49 2.59 56.16
CA ASP A 210 -9.11 2.64 56.66
C ASP A 210 -8.29 3.82 56.11
N ASN A 211 -8.48 4.15 54.83
CA ASN A 211 -7.81 5.28 54.19
C ASN A 211 -8.44 6.61 54.63
N VAL A 212 -9.77 6.67 54.70
CA VAL A 212 -10.49 7.85 55.19
C VAL A 212 -10.16 8.11 56.66
N ARG A 213 -10.05 7.08 57.50
CA ARG A 213 -9.64 7.22 58.90
C ARG A 213 -8.20 7.66 59.06
N ARG A 214 -7.28 7.25 58.17
CA ARG A 214 -5.92 7.79 58.10
C ARG A 214 -5.90 9.25 57.70
N ILE A 215 -6.73 9.65 56.73
CA ILE A 215 -6.91 11.04 56.32
C ILE A 215 -7.46 11.87 57.49
N PHE A 216 -8.53 11.41 58.15
CA PHE A 216 -9.15 12.10 59.28
C PHE A 216 -8.23 12.19 60.50
N LYS A 217 -7.45 11.14 60.80
CA LYS A 217 -6.40 11.19 61.83
C LYS A 217 -5.27 12.16 61.46
N GLY A 218 -4.88 12.22 60.18
CA GLY A 218 -3.86 13.15 59.69
C GLY A 218 -4.31 14.62 59.72
N ILE A 219 -5.59 14.88 59.44
CA ILE A 219 -6.23 16.20 59.56
C ILE A 219 -6.34 16.60 61.05
N SER A 220 -6.76 15.67 61.91
CA SER A 220 -6.84 15.88 63.36
C SER A 220 -5.48 16.07 64.04
N SER A 221 -4.37 15.60 63.43
CA SER A 221 -3.03 15.71 64.01
C SER A 221 -2.25 16.96 63.58
N GLY A 222 -2.91 17.96 62.97
CA GLY A 222 -2.31 19.28 62.71
C GLY A 222 -1.15 19.27 61.70
N ASN A 223 -1.03 18.24 60.86
CA ASN A 223 0.00 18.21 59.83
C ASN A 223 -0.56 18.79 58.54
N SER A 224 0.01 19.91 58.10
CA SER A 224 -0.47 20.85 57.08
C SER A 224 -1.30 20.17 55.97
N GLU A 225 -2.62 20.39 55.99
CA GLU A 225 -3.60 20.01 54.96
C GLU A 225 -3.06 20.04 53.51
N PRO A 226 -2.30 21.07 53.07
CA PRO A 226 -1.79 21.12 51.69
C PRO A 226 -0.73 20.07 51.34
N LYS A 227 -0.01 19.47 52.30
CA LYS A 227 1.01 18.44 52.01
C LYS A 227 0.37 17.07 51.78
N LEU A 228 -0.71 16.76 52.50
CA LEU A 228 -1.41 15.49 52.42
C LEU A 228 -2.25 15.38 51.15
N ILE A 229 -2.95 16.46 50.80
CA ILE A 229 -3.71 16.54 49.54
C ILE A 229 -2.74 16.43 48.35
N ARG A 230 -1.58 17.10 48.42
CA ARG A 230 -0.60 17.09 47.33
C ARG A 230 0.10 15.73 47.18
N SER A 231 0.37 15.01 48.26
CA SER A 231 0.91 13.64 48.18
C SER A 231 -0.13 12.65 47.65
N LEU A 232 -1.42 12.85 47.96
CA LEU A 232 -2.51 12.02 47.43
C LEU A 232 -2.78 12.27 45.94
N ILE A 233 -2.77 13.54 45.51
CA ILE A 233 -2.85 13.88 44.08
C ILE A 233 -1.69 13.22 43.33
N ARG A 234 -0.48 13.26 43.90
CA ARG A 234 0.70 12.63 43.30
C ARG A 234 0.58 11.10 43.23
N GLN A 235 0.05 10.45 44.25
CA GLN A 235 -0.21 9.01 44.22
C GLN A 235 -1.31 8.60 43.23
N LEU A 236 -2.34 9.44 43.07
CA LEU A 236 -3.37 9.26 42.05
C LEU A 236 -2.78 9.43 40.64
N GLU A 237 -1.94 10.44 40.44
CA GLU A 237 -1.25 10.69 39.18
C GLU A 237 -0.32 9.54 38.79
N GLU A 238 0.43 8.98 39.76
CA GLU A 238 1.27 7.80 39.55
C GLU A 238 0.45 6.54 39.21
N ARG A 239 -0.68 6.33 39.89
CA ARG A 239 -1.56 5.18 39.59
C ARG A 239 -2.29 5.32 38.26
N LEU A 240 -2.64 6.54 37.85
CA LEU A 240 -3.22 6.82 36.53
C LEU A 240 -2.19 6.63 35.42
N ARG A 241 -0.92 7.01 35.63
CA ARG A 241 0.18 6.71 34.71
C ARG A 241 0.42 5.21 34.55
N LEU A 242 0.41 4.45 35.64
CA LEU A 242 0.55 2.98 35.60
C LEU A 242 -0.64 2.28 34.91
N ALA A 243 -1.80 2.92 34.86
CA ALA A 243 -3.00 2.43 34.17
C ALA A 243 -3.00 2.69 32.65
N GLY A 244 -1.92 3.23 32.08
CA GLY A 244 -1.69 3.26 30.63
C GLY A 244 -2.30 4.45 29.89
N TRP A 245 -2.52 5.59 30.55
CA TRP A 245 -2.84 6.84 29.87
C TRP A 245 -1.55 7.54 29.38
N GLN A 246 -1.29 7.44 28.07
CA GLN A 246 -0.54 8.40 27.25
C GLN A 246 -1.40 8.77 26.04
#